data_AF-A0A661CUA1-F1
#
_entry.id   AF-A0A661CUA1-F1
#
_cell.length_a   1.000
_cell.length_b   1.000
_cell.length_c   1.000
_cell.angle_alpha   90.00
_cell.angle_beta   90.00
_cell.angle_gamma   90.00
#
_symmetry.space_group_name_H-M   'P 1'
#
loop_
_entity.id
_entity.type
_entity.pdbx_description
1 polymer ?
#
loop_
_entity_poly.entity_id
_entity_poly.type
_entity_poly.pdbx_seq_one_letter_code
_entity_poly.pdbx_strand_id
1 'polypeptide(L)'
;GLHLSSKHQPNWLWATFEHKDNLGRCDYVGCYDFFGNTQPIIKPKKKGGKYPAGNLTKDLMNWMNALAVDKRLKNYRLKGVQINYTDSYGRPIVFGNSAIEVGFAATSSCMSCHVRASFTKEGENVLGFGADRLDQSYNGCPQPAWFNPLWTYGNPPMLKPADFVWALSKAEKAKVPPTQLSPKDGVVSYDYPGYTTDLKWTAVPDATSYQVEIQYKRSNDNRWLPWKKISTTTTEFTFQFLLNTPLNMRGRWRVWAVYPRGEGPKTGWWTFKYRR
;
A
#
# COMPACT_ATOMS: atom_id res chain seq x y z
N GLY A 1 -1.02 -4.45 8.14
CA GLY A 1 -0.84 -5.90 8.32
C GLY A 1 -2.04 -6.47 9.04
N LEU A 2 -2.23 -7.78 8.96
CA LEU A 2 -3.26 -8.51 9.68
C LEU A 2 -2.65 -9.80 10.25
N HIS A 3 -2.82 -10.01 11.54
CA HIS A 3 -2.55 -11.27 12.23
C HIS A 3 -3.86 -11.94 12.59
N LEU A 4 -3.94 -13.23 12.26
CA LEU A 4 -5.04 -14.10 12.64
C LEU A 4 -4.48 -15.27 13.44
N SER A 5 -5.09 -15.54 14.59
CA SER A 5 -4.87 -16.76 15.36
C SER A 5 -6.10 -17.68 15.25
N SER A 6 -5.87 -18.98 15.29
CA SER A 6 -6.93 -19.95 15.57
C SER A 6 -6.54 -20.82 16.76
N LYS A 7 -7.46 -20.91 17.72
CA LYS A 7 -7.38 -21.78 18.91
C LYS A 7 -7.71 -23.25 18.62
N HIS A 8 -7.91 -23.61 17.36
CA HIS A 8 -8.15 -25.01 16.97
C HIS A 8 -6.93 -25.93 17.21
N GLN A 9 -5.75 -25.36 17.51
CA GLN A 9 -4.53 -26.10 17.84
C GLN A 9 -3.99 -25.64 19.20
N PRO A 10 -3.37 -26.53 20.01
CA PRO A 10 -2.86 -26.18 21.35
C PRO A 10 -1.87 -25.00 21.35
N ASN A 11 -1.01 -24.93 20.33
CA ASN A 11 -0.03 -23.85 20.19
C ASN A 11 -0.55 -22.66 19.35
N TRP A 12 -1.82 -22.67 18.97
CA TRP A 12 -2.49 -21.69 18.12
C TRP A 12 -1.88 -21.62 16.70
N LEU A 13 -2.73 -21.71 15.69
CA LEU A 13 -2.29 -21.44 14.32
C LEU A 13 -2.14 -19.93 14.15
N TRP A 14 -0.92 -19.44 13.93
CA TRP A 14 -0.69 -18.03 13.66
C TRP A 14 -0.41 -17.79 12.19
N ALA A 15 -1.18 -16.92 11.57
CA ALA A 15 -0.98 -16.50 10.19
C ALA A 15 -0.84 -14.98 10.11
N THR A 16 0.14 -14.52 9.34
CA THR A 16 0.35 -13.09 9.09
C THR A 16 0.16 -12.74 7.63
N PHE A 17 -0.58 -11.65 7.41
CA PHE A 17 -0.93 -11.16 6.10
C PHE A 17 -0.51 -9.70 5.96
N GLU A 18 -0.11 -9.36 4.75
CA GLU A 18 0.20 -7.99 4.38
C GLU A 18 -0.53 -7.59 3.11
N HIS A 19 -0.90 -6.31 3.03
CA HIS A 19 -1.55 -5.79 1.85
C HIS A 19 -0.64 -5.91 0.63
N LYS A 20 -1.21 -6.13 -0.56
CA LYS A 20 -0.45 -6.39 -1.78
C LYS A 20 0.45 -5.23 -2.21
N ASP A 21 0.09 -4.02 -1.77
CA ASP A 21 0.78 -2.76 -2.04
C ASP A 21 1.69 -2.31 -0.89
N ASN A 22 1.80 -3.09 0.19
CA ASN A 22 2.67 -2.74 1.32
C ASN A 22 4.14 -2.74 0.90
N LEU A 23 4.83 -1.61 1.12
CA LEU A 23 6.27 -1.53 0.94
C LEU A 23 6.98 -2.28 2.06
N GLY A 24 8.07 -2.95 1.70
CA GLY A 24 8.81 -3.81 2.62
C GLY A 24 8.16 -5.17 2.90
N ARG A 25 7.04 -5.49 2.21
CA ARG A 25 6.44 -6.81 2.30
C ARG A 25 7.46 -7.87 1.88
N CYS A 26 7.82 -8.78 2.79
CA CYS A 26 8.84 -9.83 2.59
C CYS A 26 10.30 -9.42 2.87
N ASP A 27 10.59 -8.25 3.47
CA ASP A 27 11.96 -7.74 3.69
C ASP A 27 12.90 -8.61 4.53
N TYR A 28 12.39 -9.26 5.58
CA TYR A 28 13.26 -9.90 6.57
C TYR A 28 13.41 -11.39 6.30
N VAL A 29 12.30 -12.11 6.45
CA VAL A 29 12.26 -13.58 6.37
C VAL A 29 11.76 -14.08 5.02
N GLY A 30 11.26 -13.19 4.16
CA GLY A 30 10.59 -13.54 2.91
C GLY A 30 9.08 -13.68 3.09
N CYS A 31 8.41 -14.17 2.05
CA CYS A 31 7.02 -14.61 2.11
C CYS A 31 6.91 -16.02 1.53
N TYR A 32 6.13 -16.86 2.20
CA TYR A 32 5.90 -18.26 1.85
C TYR A 32 4.39 -18.54 1.88
N ASP A 33 3.81 -18.75 0.70
CA ASP A 33 2.38 -18.99 0.49
C ASP A 33 2.15 -19.98 -0.66
N PHE A 34 2.31 -21.27 -0.34
CA PHE A 34 2.17 -22.35 -1.33
C PHE A 34 0.73 -22.62 -1.77
N PHE A 35 -0.24 -22.22 -0.96
CA PHE A 35 -1.66 -22.44 -1.25
C PHE A 35 -2.29 -21.24 -1.94
N GLY A 36 -2.04 -20.03 -1.43
CA GLY A 36 -2.76 -18.82 -1.78
C GLY A 36 -2.14 -17.99 -2.89
N ASN A 37 -0.86 -18.19 -3.23
CA ASN A 37 -0.16 -17.38 -4.20
C ASN A 37 0.47 -18.20 -5.33
N THR A 38 0.28 -17.76 -6.58
CA THR A 38 0.94 -18.36 -7.75
C THR A 38 2.46 -18.19 -7.72
N GLN A 39 2.98 -17.25 -6.92
CA GLN A 39 4.40 -17.11 -6.62
C GLN A 39 4.61 -17.45 -5.13
N PRO A 40 4.79 -18.74 -4.81
CA PRO A 40 4.68 -19.22 -3.44
C PRO A 40 5.87 -18.86 -2.57
N ILE A 41 7.02 -18.53 -3.16
CA ILE A 41 8.23 -18.15 -2.43
C ILE A 41 8.71 -16.80 -2.95
N ILE A 42 8.73 -15.81 -2.08
CA ILE A 42 9.32 -14.49 -2.35
C ILE A 42 10.46 -14.29 -1.35
N LYS A 43 11.69 -14.42 -1.82
CA LYS A 43 12.88 -14.20 -1.00
C LYS A 43 13.04 -12.71 -0.64
N PRO A 44 13.62 -12.40 0.54
CA PRO A 44 14.05 -11.06 0.89
C PRO A 44 14.90 -10.40 -0.20
N LYS A 45 14.71 -9.10 -0.41
CA LYS A 45 15.58 -8.29 -1.26
C LYS A 45 16.07 -7.06 -0.50
N LYS A 46 15.58 -5.88 -0.87
CA LYS A 46 15.96 -4.58 -0.29
C LYS A 46 14.89 -4.13 0.68
N LYS A 47 15.31 -3.72 1.88
CA LYS A 47 14.44 -3.10 2.90
C LYS A 47 13.64 -1.93 2.31
N GLY A 48 12.34 -1.89 2.59
CA GLY A 48 11.39 -0.91 2.07
C GLY A 48 11.04 -1.09 0.59
N GLY A 49 11.46 -2.18 -0.04
CA GLY A 49 11.21 -2.44 -1.46
C GLY A 49 9.76 -2.75 -1.79
N LYS A 50 9.38 -2.59 -3.06
CA LYS A 50 8.11 -3.14 -3.59
C LYS A 50 8.36 -4.58 -4.05
N TYR A 51 7.49 -5.50 -3.64
CA TYR A 51 7.59 -6.91 -3.99
C TYR A 51 6.48 -7.33 -4.94
N PRO A 52 6.71 -8.32 -5.82
CA PRO A 52 5.66 -8.84 -6.69
C PRO A 52 4.53 -9.43 -5.84
N ALA A 53 3.29 -8.98 -6.06
CA ALA A 53 2.15 -9.48 -5.30
C ALA A 53 1.76 -10.91 -5.67
N GLY A 54 2.10 -11.34 -6.90
CA GLY A 54 1.56 -12.54 -7.50
C GLY A 54 0.03 -12.50 -7.63
N ASN A 55 -0.51 -13.53 -8.26
CA ASN A 55 -1.94 -13.73 -8.37
C ASN A 55 -2.40 -14.68 -7.27
N LEU A 56 -3.65 -14.55 -6.84
CA LEU A 56 -4.25 -15.56 -5.98
C LEU A 56 -4.45 -16.84 -6.81
N THR A 57 -4.23 -17.99 -6.19
CA THR A 57 -4.49 -19.30 -6.84
C THR A 57 -5.99 -19.48 -7.07
N LYS A 58 -6.34 -20.35 -8.03
CA LYS A 58 -7.75 -20.70 -8.31
C LYS A 58 -8.40 -21.33 -7.09
N ASP A 59 -7.69 -22.21 -6.38
CA ASP A 59 -8.22 -22.91 -5.21
C ASP A 59 -8.54 -21.97 -4.06
N LEU A 60 -7.65 -21.03 -3.75
CA LEU A 60 -7.93 -19.99 -2.76
C LEU A 60 -9.14 -19.14 -3.19
N MET A 61 -9.21 -18.73 -4.46
CA MET A 61 -10.36 -17.96 -4.94
C MET A 61 -11.67 -18.74 -4.84
N ASN A 62 -11.66 -20.04 -5.12
CA ASN A 62 -12.81 -20.91 -4.96
C ASN A 62 -13.26 -20.97 -3.49
N TRP A 63 -12.33 -21.14 -2.56
CA TRP A 63 -12.62 -21.12 -1.12
C TRP A 63 -13.16 -19.78 -0.66
N MET A 64 -12.53 -18.67 -1.04
CA MET A 64 -12.99 -17.33 -0.68
C MET A 64 -14.40 -17.05 -1.20
N ASN A 65 -14.73 -17.52 -2.41
CA ASN A 65 -16.07 -17.36 -2.98
C ASN A 65 -17.09 -18.26 -2.27
N ALA A 66 -16.76 -19.52 -2.01
CA ALA A 66 -17.64 -20.47 -1.32
C ALA A 66 -17.97 -20.01 0.11
N LEU A 67 -17.02 -19.38 0.79
CA LEU A 67 -17.18 -18.84 2.14
C LEU A 67 -17.71 -17.39 2.15
N ALA A 68 -18.04 -16.81 0.98
CA ALA A 68 -18.47 -15.43 0.83
C ALA A 68 -17.54 -14.41 1.53
N VAL A 69 -16.23 -14.66 1.50
CA VAL A 69 -15.22 -13.80 2.12
C VAL A 69 -15.24 -12.43 1.46
N ASP A 70 -15.18 -11.38 2.27
CA ASP A 70 -15.18 -10.00 1.78
C ASP A 70 -14.10 -9.79 0.71
N LYS A 71 -14.52 -9.25 -0.45
CA LYS A 71 -13.63 -9.01 -1.61
C LYS A 71 -12.40 -8.18 -1.29
N ARG A 72 -12.43 -7.33 -0.25
CA ARG A 72 -11.29 -6.52 0.21
C ARG A 72 -10.12 -7.39 0.68
N LEU A 73 -10.40 -8.57 1.23
CA LEU A 73 -9.38 -9.51 1.69
C LEU A 73 -8.56 -10.11 0.54
N LYS A 74 -9.06 -10.04 -0.71
CA LYS A 74 -8.29 -10.42 -1.92
C LYS A 74 -7.06 -9.53 -2.15
N ASN A 75 -6.97 -8.40 -1.46
CA ASN A 75 -5.79 -7.54 -1.50
C ASN A 75 -4.71 -7.90 -0.47
N TYR A 76 -4.95 -8.89 0.40
CA TYR A 76 -3.94 -9.36 1.33
C TYR A 76 -3.23 -10.59 0.78
N ARG A 77 -1.96 -10.76 1.15
CA ARG A 77 -1.16 -11.93 0.83
C ARG A 77 -0.68 -12.53 2.13
N LEU A 78 -0.77 -13.85 2.23
CA LEU A 78 -0.15 -14.58 3.31
C LEU A 78 1.36 -14.39 3.18
N LYS A 79 1.98 -13.99 4.27
CA LYS A 79 3.44 -13.96 4.38
C LYS A 79 3.97 -15.31 4.86
N GLY A 80 3.13 -16.06 5.57
CA GLY A 80 3.47 -17.36 6.14
C GLY A 80 2.70 -17.62 7.44
N VAL A 81 2.97 -18.80 7.98
CA VAL A 81 2.27 -19.37 9.13
C VAL A 81 3.30 -19.84 10.15
N GLN A 82 2.98 -19.70 11.43
CA GLN A 82 3.76 -20.19 12.54
C GLN A 82 2.86 -21.01 13.47
N ILE A 83 3.32 -22.21 13.85
CA ILE A 83 2.62 -23.12 14.76
C ILE A 83 3.45 -23.48 15.99
N ASN A 84 4.75 -23.15 15.96
CA ASN A 84 5.70 -23.39 17.04
C ASN A 84 6.49 -22.12 17.34
N TYR A 85 6.91 -21.95 18.60
CA TYR A 85 7.78 -20.85 19.00
C TYR A 85 9.24 -21.03 18.53
N THR A 86 9.67 -22.29 18.39
CA THR A 86 11.05 -22.66 18.03
C THR A 86 11.07 -23.70 16.93
N ASP A 87 12.20 -23.78 16.23
CA ASP A 87 12.48 -24.86 15.29
C ASP A 87 12.86 -26.16 16.03
N SER A 88 13.19 -27.21 15.26
CA SER A 88 13.58 -28.52 15.80
C SER A 88 14.86 -28.52 16.65
N TYR A 89 15.65 -27.43 16.59
CA TYR A 89 16.88 -27.25 17.36
C TYR A 89 16.68 -26.32 18.57
N GLY A 90 15.43 -25.90 18.84
CA GLY A 90 15.12 -24.96 19.92
C GLY A 90 15.45 -23.51 19.60
N ARG A 91 15.83 -23.18 18.36
CA ARG A 91 16.09 -21.79 17.95
C ARG A 91 14.76 -21.07 17.73
N PRO A 92 14.58 -19.83 18.22
CA PRO A 92 13.36 -19.09 17.99
C PRO A 92 13.03 -18.92 16.50
N ILE A 93 11.77 -19.13 16.13
CA ILE A 93 11.29 -18.86 14.78
C ILE A 93 11.00 -17.36 14.67
N VAL A 94 11.82 -16.67 13.87
CA VAL A 94 11.58 -15.25 13.54
C VAL A 94 10.70 -15.19 12.31
N PHE A 95 9.61 -14.44 12.43
CA PHE A 95 8.58 -14.34 11.41
C PHE A 95 7.75 -13.05 11.56
N GLY A 96 8.35 -11.90 11.26
CA GLY A 96 7.75 -10.59 11.53
C GLY A 96 6.97 -9.94 10.39
N ASN A 97 5.89 -9.21 10.69
CA ASN A 97 5.09 -8.35 9.81
C ASN A 97 5.61 -6.90 9.76
N SER A 98 5.96 -6.45 8.56
CA SER A 98 6.58 -5.14 8.34
C SER A 98 5.68 -3.93 8.65
N ALA A 99 4.36 -4.13 8.74
CA ALA A 99 3.40 -3.06 9.03
C ALA A 99 2.92 -3.04 10.48
N ILE A 100 2.87 -4.20 11.14
CA ILE A 100 2.46 -4.31 12.56
C ILE A 100 3.67 -4.09 13.48
N GLU A 101 4.86 -4.57 13.09
CA GLU A 101 6.06 -4.59 13.94
C GLU A 101 7.13 -3.61 13.41
N VAL A 102 6.67 -2.41 13.01
CA VAL A 102 7.55 -1.37 12.49
C VAL A 102 8.65 -1.08 13.51
N GLY A 103 9.91 -1.21 13.08
CA GLY A 103 11.09 -0.96 13.93
C GLY A 103 11.78 -2.24 14.43
N PHE A 104 11.05 -3.35 14.56
CA PHE A 104 11.59 -4.61 15.11
C PHE A 104 11.15 -5.87 14.34
N ALA A 105 10.49 -5.72 13.19
CA ALA A 105 10.05 -6.82 12.32
C ALA A 105 11.17 -7.79 11.87
N ALA A 106 12.44 -7.38 11.97
CA ALA A 106 13.60 -8.21 11.69
C ALA A 106 13.85 -9.30 12.74
N THR A 107 13.36 -9.07 13.96
CA THR A 107 13.60 -9.92 15.12
C THR A 107 12.31 -10.50 15.67
N SER A 108 11.13 -10.07 15.19
CA SER A 108 9.84 -10.54 15.71
C SER A 108 9.46 -11.94 15.31
N SER A 109 8.91 -12.66 16.29
CA SER A 109 8.14 -13.90 16.16
C SER A 109 6.66 -13.55 16.33
N CYS A 110 5.81 -13.94 15.37
CA CYS A 110 4.37 -13.71 15.48
C CYS A 110 3.84 -14.30 16.80
N MET A 111 4.15 -15.57 17.07
CA MET A 111 3.63 -16.26 18.26
C MET A 111 4.13 -15.63 19.56
N SER A 112 5.43 -15.30 19.65
CA SER A 112 6.02 -14.75 20.87
C SER A 112 5.52 -13.33 21.15
N CYS A 113 5.38 -12.51 20.10
CA CYS A 113 4.81 -11.17 20.19
C CYS A 113 3.35 -11.21 20.66
N HIS A 114 2.55 -12.12 20.10
CA HIS A 114 1.11 -12.20 20.42
C HIS A 114 0.79 -12.71 21.82
N VAL A 115 1.60 -13.61 22.36
CA VAL A 115 1.45 -13.98 23.78
C VAL A 115 1.58 -12.75 24.69
N ARG A 116 2.38 -11.77 24.28
CA ARG A 116 2.54 -10.50 25.01
C ARG A 116 1.55 -9.43 24.57
N ALA A 117 0.87 -9.60 23.43
CA ALA A 117 -0.33 -8.84 23.05
C ALA A 117 -1.52 -9.30 23.90
N SER A 118 -1.40 -9.16 25.22
CA SER A 118 -2.39 -9.57 26.20
C SER A 118 -3.01 -8.36 26.88
N PHE A 119 -4.26 -8.53 27.29
CA PHE A 119 -5.03 -7.49 27.97
C PHE A 119 -5.39 -7.93 29.39
N THR A 120 -5.47 -6.96 30.30
CA THR A 120 -6.03 -7.16 31.65
C THR A 120 -7.54 -7.39 31.58
N LYS A 121 -8.17 -7.67 32.73
CA LYS A 121 -9.64 -7.74 32.82
C LYS A 121 -10.32 -6.42 32.45
N GLU A 122 -9.64 -5.29 32.61
CA GLU A 122 -10.06 -3.95 32.22
C GLU A 122 -9.86 -3.67 30.71
N GLY A 123 -9.20 -4.57 29.98
CA GLY A 123 -8.91 -4.39 28.55
C GLY A 123 -7.65 -3.57 28.27
N GLU A 124 -6.81 -3.33 29.28
CA GLU A 124 -5.57 -2.57 29.11
C GLU A 124 -4.45 -3.46 28.59
N ASN A 125 -3.70 -2.96 27.59
CA ASN A 125 -2.44 -3.61 27.19
C ASN A 125 -1.32 -3.08 28.09
N VAL A 126 -0.83 -3.95 28.95
CA VAL A 126 0.11 -3.62 30.03
C VAL A 126 1.51 -4.22 29.80
N LEU A 127 1.72 -4.88 28.66
CA LEU A 127 3.00 -5.49 28.28
C LEU A 127 3.58 -4.79 27.05
N GLY A 128 4.71 -4.09 27.20
CA GLY A 128 5.39 -3.48 26.06
C GLY A 128 6.00 -4.53 25.12
N PHE A 129 5.89 -4.38 23.80
CA PHE A 129 6.29 -5.40 22.82
C PHE A 129 7.81 -5.59 22.62
N GLY A 130 8.59 -4.52 22.84
CA GLY A 130 10.05 -4.54 22.69
C GLY A 130 10.74 -5.27 23.84
N ALA A 131 11.85 -5.95 23.53
CA ALA A 131 12.79 -6.50 24.51
C ALA A 131 13.71 -5.38 25.04
N ASP A 132 14.89 -5.73 25.55
CA ASP A 132 15.86 -4.80 26.15
C ASP A 132 16.31 -3.67 25.21
N ARG A 133 16.08 -3.83 23.89
CA ARG A 133 16.35 -2.81 22.87
C ARG A 133 15.11 -2.55 22.01
N LEU A 134 14.95 -1.29 21.59
CA LEU A 134 13.81 -0.83 20.75
C LEU A 134 13.72 -1.52 19.38
N ASP A 135 14.81 -2.11 18.90
CA ASP A 135 14.91 -2.86 17.64
C ASP A 135 14.72 -4.37 17.80
N GLN A 136 14.43 -4.84 19.02
CA GLN A 136 14.32 -6.24 19.37
C GLN A 136 12.97 -6.57 20.01
N SER A 137 12.47 -7.76 19.73
CA SER A 137 11.30 -8.33 20.42
C SER A 137 11.69 -9.56 21.24
N TYR A 138 10.81 -9.95 22.15
CA TYR A 138 10.91 -11.25 22.81
C TYR A 138 10.60 -12.38 21.84
N ASN A 139 11.36 -13.47 21.94
CA ASN A 139 11.35 -14.56 20.98
C ASN A 139 11.50 -15.91 21.66
N GLY A 140 10.96 -16.95 21.03
CA GLY A 140 10.94 -18.30 21.55
C GLY A 140 9.76 -18.55 22.47
N CYS A 141 9.83 -19.63 23.23
CA CYS A 141 8.77 -20.05 24.15
C CYS A 141 8.52 -18.97 25.22
N PRO A 142 7.25 -18.72 25.61
CA PRO A 142 6.92 -17.77 26.67
C PRO A 142 7.68 -18.07 27.96
N GLN A 143 8.36 -17.06 28.50
CA GLN A 143 9.05 -17.16 29.79
C GLN A 143 8.24 -16.42 30.86
N PRO A 144 8.10 -16.97 32.09
CA PRO A 144 7.38 -16.31 33.18
C PRO A 144 7.85 -14.87 33.45
N ALA A 145 9.16 -14.62 33.30
CA ALA A 145 9.76 -13.30 33.49
C ALA A 145 9.18 -12.21 32.57
N TRP A 146 8.63 -12.55 31.40
CA TRP A 146 8.07 -11.59 30.44
C TRP A 146 6.75 -10.96 30.90
N PHE A 147 6.12 -11.56 31.92
CA PHE A 147 4.86 -11.13 32.54
C PHE A 147 5.07 -10.55 33.94
N ASN A 148 6.33 -10.46 34.37
CA ASN A 148 6.72 -10.01 35.69
C ASN A 148 6.57 -8.49 35.99
N PRO A 149 6.50 -7.54 35.04
CA PRO A 149 6.36 -6.12 35.42
C PRO A 149 5.03 -5.79 36.14
N LEU A 150 4.14 -6.78 36.30
CA LEU A 150 2.86 -6.67 36.99
C LEU A 150 2.75 -7.57 38.23
N TRP A 151 3.83 -8.24 38.62
CA TRP A 151 3.87 -9.02 39.86
C TRP A 151 4.11 -8.07 41.04
N THR A 152 3.09 -7.33 41.44
CA THR A 152 2.97 -6.95 42.85
C THR A 152 2.66 -8.23 43.61
N TYR A 153 3.52 -8.57 44.60
CA TYR A 153 3.39 -9.76 45.42
C TYR A 153 1.93 -9.95 45.89
N GLY A 154 1.26 -10.99 45.39
CA GLY A 154 -0.06 -11.44 45.84
C GLY A 154 -1.22 -11.33 44.84
N ASN A 155 -1.09 -10.64 43.69
CA ASN A 155 -2.19 -10.56 42.71
C ASN A 155 -1.68 -10.36 41.27
N PRO A 156 -1.19 -11.41 40.59
CA PRO A 156 -0.82 -11.28 39.17
C PRO A 156 -2.08 -10.91 38.35
N PRO A 157 -2.01 -9.93 37.45
CA PRO A 157 -3.16 -9.60 36.62
C PRO A 157 -3.52 -10.80 35.74
N MET A 158 -4.81 -11.08 35.62
CA MET A 158 -5.30 -12.01 34.62
C MET A 158 -5.07 -11.41 33.24
N LEU A 159 -4.17 -12.03 32.49
CA LEU A 159 -3.83 -11.63 31.13
C LEU A 159 -4.49 -12.57 30.14
N LYS A 160 -5.20 -11.99 29.17
CA LYS A 160 -5.79 -12.75 28.06
C LYS A 160 -5.12 -12.34 26.74
N PRO A 161 -4.44 -13.25 26.04
CA PRO A 161 -3.85 -12.94 24.74
C PRO A 161 -4.90 -12.63 23.68
N ALA A 162 -4.54 -11.75 22.75
CA ALA A 162 -5.37 -11.37 21.61
C ALA A 162 -5.56 -12.54 20.63
N ASP A 163 -6.76 -12.70 20.07
CA ASP A 163 -7.04 -13.66 19.01
C ASP A 163 -6.69 -13.11 17.61
N PHE A 164 -6.66 -11.79 17.49
CA PHE A 164 -6.35 -11.10 16.25
C PHE A 164 -5.69 -9.76 16.56
N VAL A 165 -4.81 -9.31 15.66
CA VAL A 165 -4.23 -7.96 15.69
C VAL A 165 -4.18 -7.44 14.26
N TRP A 166 -4.67 -6.23 14.03
CA TRP A 166 -4.56 -5.57 12.74
C TRP A 166 -3.92 -4.20 12.90
N ALA A 167 -3.23 -3.76 11.85
CA ALA A 167 -2.71 -2.39 11.77
C ALA A 167 -2.85 -1.85 10.35
N LEU A 168 -3.46 -0.66 10.24
CA LEU A 168 -3.59 0.12 9.01
C LEU A 168 -2.82 1.44 9.10
N SER A 169 -1.72 1.46 9.87
CA SER A 169 -0.94 2.66 10.22
C SER A 169 -0.38 3.46 9.03
N LYS A 170 -0.27 2.84 7.86
CA LYS A 170 0.16 3.47 6.59
C LYS A 170 -0.87 3.32 5.46
N ALA A 171 -2.10 2.93 5.77
CA ALA A 171 -3.13 2.78 4.77
C ALA A 171 -3.57 4.16 4.27
N GLU A 172 -3.63 4.31 2.95
CA GLU A 172 -4.13 5.50 2.28
C GLU A 172 -5.19 5.10 1.27
N LYS A 173 -6.17 5.98 1.06
CA LYS A 173 -7.17 5.78 0.01
C LYS A 173 -6.45 5.72 -1.34
N ALA A 174 -6.88 4.79 -2.20
CA ALA A 174 -6.31 4.66 -3.53
C ALA A 174 -6.50 5.98 -4.30
N LYS A 175 -5.39 6.58 -4.73
CA LYS A 175 -5.40 7.77 -5.56
C LYS A 175 -5.84 7.39 -6.97
N VAL A 176 -6.83 8.10 -7.50
CA VAL A 176 -7.34 7.90 -8.86
C VAL A 176 -6.95 9.09 -9.74
N PRO A 177 -6.71 8.87 -11.05
CA PRO A 177 -6.49 9.98 -11.96
C PRO A 177 -7.81 10.70 -12.23
N PRO A 178 -7.79 12.02 -12.48
CA PRO A 178 -8.96 12.72 -13.03
C PRO A 178 -9.38 12.14 -14.38
N THR A 179 -10.65 12.31 -14.77
CA THR A 179 -11.09 11.99 -16.13
C THR A 179 -10.98 13.24 -16.99
N GLN A 180 -10.24 13.17 -18.10
CA GLN A 180 -10.16 14.27 -19.06
C GLN A 180 -11.52 14.44 -19.76
N LEU A 181 -11.97 15.68 -19.92
CA LEU A 181 -13.28 15.99 -20.49
C LEU A 181 -13.18 16.73 -21.82
N SER A 182 -12.33 17.77 -21.89
CA SER A 182 -12.16 18.63 -23.06
C SER A 182 -10.72 19.17 -23.15
N PRO A 183 -10.18 19.39 -24.36
CA PRO A 183 -10.67 18.89 -25.64
C PRO A 183 -10.59 17.36 -25.68
N LYS A 184 -11.52 16.68 -26.35
CA LYS A 184 -11.45 15.22 -26.51
C LYS A 184 -10.18 14.81 -27.26
N ASP A 185 -9.69 13.61 -26.98
CA ASP A 185 -8.50 13.10 -27.66
C ASP A 185 -8.69 13.06 -29.19
N GLY A 186 -7.72 13.61 -29.92
CA GLY A 186 -7.71 13.68 -31.37
C GLY A 186 -8.53 14.82 -31.97
N VAL A 187 -9.12 15.71 -31.16
CA VAL A 187 -9.90 16.84 -31.69
C VAL A 187 -9.05 17.77 -32.54
N VAL A 188 -9.58 18.10 -33.72
CA VAL A 188 -9.09 19.17 -34.58
C VAL A 188 -10.02 20.37 -34.38
N SER A 189 -9.52 21.42 -33.73
CA SER A 189 -10.28 22.65 -33.57
C SER A 189 -10.08 23.54 -34.80
N TYR A 190 -11.19 23.98 -35.39
CA TYR A 190 -11.28 25.13 -36.28
C TYR A 190 -11.78 26.25 -35.38
N ASP A 191 -11.05 27.36 -35.23
CA ASP A 191 -11.67 28.66 -34.99
C ASP A 191 -10.59 29.75 -34.88
N TYR A 192 -10.71 30.69 -35.81
CA TYR A 192 -9.98 31.95 -35.90
C TYR A 192 -10.99 33.07 -35.63
N PRO A 193 -10.70 34.15 -34.88
CA PRO A 193 -9.55 34.46 -34.03
C PRO A 193 -9.91 34.49 -32.52
N GLY A 194 -9.07 33.85 -31.69
CA GLY A 194 -9.16 33.86 -30.22
C GLY A 194 -8.16 32.91 -29.52
N TYR A 195 -7.80 31.79 -30.18
CA TYR A 195 -6.76 30.82 -29.79
C TYR A 195 -6.72 30.35 -28.33
N THR A 196 -7.83 30.44 -27.59
CA THR A 196 -7.90 29.84 -26.27
C THR A 196 -8.19 28.35 -26.38
N THR A 197 -7.61 27.56 -25.51
CA THR A 197 -7.92 26.14 -25.38
C THR A 197 -8.22 25.84 -23.93
N ASP A 198 -9.44 25.34 -23.74
CA ASP A 198 -9.98 25.05 -22.43
C ASP A 198 -9.77 23.56 -22.12
N LEU A 199 -8.81 23.32 -21.24
CA LEU A 199 -8.61 22.00 -20.67
C LEU A 199 -9.60 21.83 -19.53
N LYS A 200 -10.42 20.79 -19.59
CA LYS A 200 -11.40 20.46 -18.53
C LYS A 200 -11.25 19.01 -18.11
N TRP A 201 -11.35 18.75 -16.81
CA TRP A 201 -11.30 17.40 -16.23
C TRP A 201 -12.28 17.28 -15.06
N THR A 202 -12.54 16.05 -14.61
CA THR A 202 -13.39 15.82 -13.43
C THR A 202 -12.65 16.14 -12.14
N ALA A 203 -13.36 16.66 -11.13
CA ALA A 203 -12.84 16.71 -9.78
C ALA A 203 -12.53 15.30 -9.25
N VAL A 204 -11.49 15.17 -8.43
CA VAL A 204 -11.17 13.94 -7.71
C VAL A 204 -11.34 14.19 -6.21
N PRO A 205 -12.07 13.33 -5.48
CA PRO A 205 -12.19 13.45 -4.03
C PRO A 205 -10.82 13.52 -3.34
N ASP A 206 -10.72 14.35 -2.31
CA ASP A 206 -9.53 14.50 -1.47
C ASP A 206 -8.30 15.12 -2.17
N ALA A 207 -8.43 15.55 -3.43
CA ALA A 207 -7.40 16.29 -4.14
C ALA A 207 -7.31 17.73 -3.63
N THR A 208 -6.10 18.19 -3.31
CA THR A 208 -5.83 19.58 -2.90
C THR A 208 -5.57 20.49 -4.10
N SER A 209 -5.04 19.95 -5.18
CA SER A 209 -4.79 20.67 -6.43
C SER A 209 -4.60 19.69 -7.59
N TYR A 210 -4.35 20.24 -8.78
CA TYR A 210 -4.09 19.51 -10.01
C TYR A 210 -2.82 20.04 -10.66
N GLN A 211 -2.10 19.12 -11.30
CA GLN A 211 -0.98 19.42 -12.15
C GLN A 211 -1.38 19.10 -13.59
N VAL A 212 -1.22 20.08 -14.48
CA VAL A 212 -1.49 19.94 -15.91
C VAL A 212 -0.17 20.06 -16.65
N GLU A 213 0.10 19.10 -17.53
CA GLU A 213 1.28 19.11 -18.38
C GLU A 213 0.85 19.17 -19.84
N ILE A 214 1.41 20.14 -20.55
CA ILE A 214 1.14 20.40 -21.96
C ILE A 214 2.46 20.31 -22.72
N GLN A 215 2.42 19.55 -23.81
CA GLN A 215 3.51 19.41 -24.75
C GLN A 215 3.02 19.75 -26.15
N TYR A 216 3.96 20.09 -27.01
CA TYR A 216 3.67 20.44 -28.38
C TYR A 216 4.64 19.75 -29.33
N LYS A 217 4.26 19.71 -30.60
CA LYS A 217 5.03 19.14 -31.68
C LYS A 217 4.94 20.07 -32.88
N ARG A 218 6.09 20.41 -33.46
CA ARG A 218 6.19 21.25 -34.67
C ARG A 218 5.83 20.42 -35.90
N SER A 219 5.41 21.06 -36.99
CA SER A 219 5.03 20.38 -38.24
C SER A 219 6.16 19.52 -38.83
N ASN A 220 7.40 19.99 -38.73
CA ASN A 220 8.58 19.35 -39.33
C ASN A 220 9.39 18.51 -38.33
N ASP A 221 8.92 18.37 -37.09
CA ASP A 221 9.62 17.62 -36.04
C ASP A 221 8.70 16.52 -35.53
N ASN A 222 9.20 15.29 -35.45
CA ASN A 222 8.45 14.17 -34.92
C ASN A 222 8.42 14.09 -33.39
N ARG A 223 9.22 14.90 -32.69
CA ARG A 223 9.40 14.90 -31.24
C ARG A 223 8.37 15.78 -30.52
N TRP A 224 7.93 15.31 -29.35
CA TRP A 224 7.16 16.12 -28.41
C TRP A 224 8.09 16.94 -27.51
N LEU A 225 7.86 18.25 -27.48
CA LEU A 225 8.61 19.21 -26.67
C LEU A 225 7.74 19.69 -25.51
N PRO A 226 8.30 19.85 -24.30
CA PRO A 226 7.57 20.43 -23.19
C PRO A 226 7.18 21.87 -23.52
N TRP A 227 5.94 22.25 -23.19
CA TRP A 227 5.47 23.62 -23.32
C TRP A 227 5.22 24.25 -21.96
N LYS A 228 4.28 23.67 -21.20
CA LYS A 228 3.85 24.24 -19.92
C LYS A 228 3.53 23.14 -18.92
N LYS A 229 3.89 23.38 -17.66
CA LYS A 229 3.43 22.60 -16.51
C LYS A 229 2.80 23.56 -15.51
N ILE A 230 1.54 23.36 -15.18
CA ILE A 230 0.73 24.29 -14.38
C ILE A 230 0.25 23.57 -13.12
N SER A 231 0.24 24.28 -12.00
CA SER A 231 -0.50 23.91 -10.79
C SER A 231 -1.77 24.75 -10.70
N THR A 232 -2.92 24.12 -10.48
CA THR A 232 -4.20 24.83 -10.27
C THR A 232 -5.06 24.11 -9.23
N THR A 233 -5.93 24.83 -8.53
CA THR A 233 -6.94 24.25 -7.62
C THR A 233 -8.28 24.02 -8.31
N THR A 234 -8.48 24.58 -9.51
CA THR A 234 -9.69 24.41 -10.33
C THR A 234 -9.64 23.13 -11.16
N THR A 235 -10.78 22.75 -11.74
CA THR A 235 -10.89 21.60 -12.68
C THR A 235 -10.84 22.01 -14.15
N GLU A 236 -10.39 23.23 -14.41
CA GLU A 236 -10.23 23.76 -15.75
C GLU A 236 -9.02 24.68 -15.83
N PHE A 237 -8.43 24.74 -17.01
CA PHE A 237 -7.33 25.62 -17.32
C PHE A 237 -7.41 26.08 -18.77
N THR A 238 -7.52 27.38 -18.96
CA THR A 238 -7.51 28.02 -20.27
C THR A 238 -6.12 28.57 -20.55
N PHE A 239 -5.63 28.32 -21.75
CA PHE A 239 -4.39 28.95 -22.22
C PHE A 239 -4.54 29.40 -23.66
N GLN A 240 -3.67 30.33 -24.04
CA GLN A 240 -3.48 30.76 -25.42
C GLN A 240 -2.08 30.33 -25.89
N PHE A 241 -1.99 29.73 -27.07
CA PHE A 241 -0.70 29.63 -27.75
C PHE A 241 -0.36 31.02 -28.32
N LEU A 242 0.60 31.72 -27.73
CA LEU A 242 1.11 32.98 -28.24
C LEU A 242 1.85 32.70 -29.56
N LEU A 243 1.21 32.98 -30.69
CA LEU A 243 1.74 32.70 -32.02
C LEU A 243 2.66 33.82 -32.51
N ASN A 244 3.97 33.58 -32.41
CA ASN A 244 4.98 34.09 -33.36
C ASN A 244 5.72 32.92 -34.04
N THR A 245 5.13 31.72 -34.11
CA THR A 245 5.74 30.49 -34.66
C THR A 245 4.74 29.61 -35.42
N PRO A 246 5.19 28.71 -36.33
CA PRO A 246 4.52 28.41 -37.59
C PRO A 246 3.28 27.51 -37.52
N LEU A 247 2.43 27.66 -38.55
CA LEU A 247 1.24 26.89 -38.89
C LEU A 247 1.41 25.36 -38.71
N ASN A 248 0.36 24.66 -38.23
CA ASN A 248 0.26 23.20 -38.00
C ASN A 248 0.91 22.61 -36.74
N MET A 249 0.87 23.32 -35.60
CA MET A 249 1.26 22.73 -34.31
C MET A 249 0.24 21.69 -33.83
N ARG A 250 0.75 20.55 -33.31
CA ARG A 250 -0.04 19.57 -32.57
C ARG A 250 0.26 19.72 -31.08
N GLY A 251 -0.77 19.76 -30.25
CA GLY A 251 -0.65 19.75 -28.81
C GLY A 251 -1.00 18.38 -28.23
N ARG A 252 -0.44 18.09 -27.07
CA ARG A 252 -0.94 17.02 -26.20
C ARG A 252 -0.92 17.48 -24.76
N TRP A 253 -1.86 16.97 -23.98
CA TRP A 253 -1.97 17.31 -22.57
C TRP A 253 -2.33 16.10 -21.73
N ARG A 254 -1.98 16.19 -20.46
CA ARG A 254 -2.40 15.26 -19.41
C ARG A 254 -2.52 16.01 -18.09
N VAL A 255 -3.29 15.47 -17.18
CA VAL A 255 -3.54 16.01 -15.85
C VAL A 255 -3.42 14.92 -14.78
N TRP A 256 -3.06 15.31 -13.56
CA TRP A 256 -3.14 14.47 -12.38
C TRP A 256 -3.53 15.26 -11.14
N ALA A 257 -4.19 14.59 -10.21
CA ALA A 257 -4.52 15.13 -8.91
C ALA A 257 -3.29 15.12 -7.99
N VAL A 258 -3.17 16.15 -7.15
CA VAL A 258 -2.21 16.27 -6.07
C VAL A 258 -2.97 16.17 -4.75
N TYR A 259 -2.38 15.46 -3.79
CA TYR A 259 -2.96 15.20 -2.48
C TYR A 259 -1.99 15.71 -1.40
N PRO A 260 -2.42 15.83 -0.13
CA PRO A 260 -1.52 16.23 0.96
C PRO A 260 -0.27 15.36 1.05
N ARG A 261 -0.40 14.08 0.71
CA ARG A 261 0.70 13.09 0.70
C ARG A 261 1.16 12.75 -0.72
N GLY A 262 1.45 13.78 -1.52
CA GLY A 262 2.07 13.65 -2.84
C GLY A 262 1.11 13.39 -4.00
N GLU A 263 1.68 13.20 -5.19
CA GLU A 263 0.94 13.15 -6.46
C GLU A 263 0.15 11.83 -6.65
N GLY A 264 -0.96 11.92 -7.38
CA GLY A 264 -1.70 10.78 -7.89
C GLY A 264 -1.17 10.27 -9.24
N PRO A 265 -1.74 9.17 -9.76
CA PRO A 265 -1.41 8.68 -11.08
C PRO A 265 -1.75 9.71 -12.17
N LYS A 266 -0.93 9.74 -13.22
CA LYS A 266 -1.15 10.59 -14.40
C LYS A 266 -2.17 9.97 -15.33
N THR A 267 -3.02 10.82 -15.90
CA THR A 267 -3.84 10.44 -17.05
C THR A 267 -2.98 10.09 -18.26
N GLY A 268 -3.60 9.44 -19.24
CA GLY A 268 -3.03 9.27 -20.57
C GLY A 268 -2.81 10.63 -21.25
N TRP A 269 -2.09 10.61 -22.38
CA TRP A 269 -1.97 11.80 -23.20
C TRP A 269 -3.19 11.93 -24.10
N TRP A 270 -3.85 13.09 -24.08
CA TRP A 270 -4.84 13.47 -25.08
C TRP A 270 -4.25 14.49 -26.03
N THR A 271 -4.51 14.30 -27.32
CA THR A 271 -3.96 15.11 -28.41
C THR A 271 -5.00 16.08 -28.96
N PHE A 272 -4.53 17.22 -29.46
CA PHE A 272 -5.36 18.19 -30.18
C PHE A 272 -4.54 18.87 -31.26
N LYS A 273 -5.21 19.40 -32.29
CA LYS A 273 -4.59 20.14 -33.39
C LYS A 273 -5.38 21.41 -33.70
N TYR A 274 -4.67 22.48 -33.99
CA TYR A 274 -5.26 23.68 -34.58
C TYR A 274 -5.23 23.59 -36.10
N ARG A 275 -6.36 23.83 -36.74
CA ARG A 275 -6.45 24.03 -38.19
C ARG A 275 -6.77 25.49 -38.48
N ARG A 276 -6.16 26.02 -39.54
CA ARG A 276 -6.52 27.31 -40.11
C ARG A 276 -7.85 27.20 -40.83
#